data_AF-A0A7X7QR46-F1
#
_entry.id   AF-A0A7X7QR46-F1
#
_cell.length_a   1.000
_cell.length_b   1.000
_cell.length_c   1.000
_cell.angle_alpha   90.00
_cell.angle_beta   90.00
_cell.angle_gamma   90.00
#
_symmetry.space_group_name_H-M   'P 1'
#
loop_
_entity.id
_entity.type
_entity.pdbx_description
1 polymer ?
#
loop_
_entity_poly.entity_id
_entity_poly.type
_entity_poly.pdbx_seq_one_letter_code
_entity_poly.pdbx_strand_id
1 'polypeptide(L)'
;MSSGEQLLRDARMIALAAGLLAAPLATAQNTWTGGGDGTNWFNGANWSDGVPVAASTVSIGTGNIILTNATPELASFTMTGGKLTFRGWETALVATEMSIGGELTHLPTLATAVDPVSGQWVPEHRIWLKGSNIAVTATGKLNADFMGYRLNAGPGRATSSYGGARADRRLAQDQPCRVRHDL
;
A
#
# COMPACT_ATOMS: atom_id res chain seq x y z
N MET A 1 -24.90 -9.34 -77.79
CA MET A 1 -24.11 -8.18 -77.35
C MET A 1 -24.91 -7.53 -76.24
N SER A 2 -24.68 -7.90 -74.99
CA SER A 2 -23.56 -7.49 -74.11
C SER A 2 -24.17 -6.53 -73.09
N SER A 3 -24.50 -7.05 -71.90
CA SER A 3 -23.63 -6.96 -70.73
C SER A 3 -23.69 -5.55 -70.14
N GLY A 4 -24.65 -5.32 -69.24
CA GLY A 4 -24.88 -3.97 -68.71
C GLY A 4 -25.69 -3.84 -67.42
N GLU A 5 -26.50 -4.81 -66.99
CA GLU A 5 -27.32 -4.63 -65.78
C GLU A 5 -27.34 -5.89 -64.89
N GLN A 6 -26.13 -6.41 -64.65
CA GLN A 6 -25.86 -7.55 -63.76
C GLN A 6 -25.51 -7.09 -62.34
N LEU A 7 -26.07 -5.98 -61.85
CA LEU A 7 -25.63 -5.32 -60.62
C LEU A 7 -26.80 -4.77 -59.78
N LEU A 8 -27.84 -5.57 -59.48
CA LEU A 8 -28.67 -5.31 -58.27
C LEU A 8 -29.64 -6.45 -57.91
N ARG A 9 -29.19 -7.72 -57.98
CA ARG A 9 -30.01 -8.85 -57.50
C ARG A 9 -29.20 -9.83 -56.67
N ASP A 10 -28.33 -9.31 -55.81
CA ASP A 10 -27.66 -10.14 -54.82
C ASP A 10 -28.13 -9.77 -53.41
N ALA A 11 -28.81 -10.74 -52.82
CA ALA A 11 -29.21 -10.86 -51.44
C ALA A 11 -28.21 -10.25 -50.46
N ARG A 12 -28.69 -9.33 -49.62
CA ARG A 12 -28.10 -9.09 -48.30
C ARG A 12 -29.19 -9.16 -47.26
N MET A 13 -29.47 -10.40 -46.88
CA MET A 13 -29.97 -10.76 -45.56
C MET A 13 -29.23 -9.90 -44.53
N ILE A 14 -29.95 -9.00 -43.87
CA ILE A 14 -29.43 -8.25 -42.72
C ILE A 14 -29.29 -9.28 -41.60
N ALA A 15 -28.08 -9.78 -41.39
CA ALA A 15 -27.74 -10.54 -40.21
C ALA A 15 -27.83 -9.57 -39.02
N LEU A 16 -28.87 -9.73 -38.20
CA LEU A 16 -28.96 -9.09 -36.90
C LEU A 16 -27.92 -9.77 -35.99
N ALA A 17 -26.67 -9.30 -36.02
CA ALA A 17 -25.65 -9.72 -35.08
C ALA A 17 -26.01 -9.14 -33.70
N ALA A 18 -26.74 -9.90 -32.90
CA ALA A 18 -26.90 -9.64 -31.48
C ALA A 18 -25.52 -9.85 -30.82
N GLY A 19 -24.72 -8.79 -30.77
CA GLY A 19 -23.50 -8.75 -29.97
C GLY A 19 -23.89 -8.89 -28.50
N LEU A 20 -23.72 -10.09 -27.95
CA LEU A 20 -23.76 -10.30 -26.51
C LEU A 20 -22.56 -9.55 -25.93
N LEU A 21 -22.77 -8.31 -25.52
CA LEU A 21 -21.83 -7.54 -24.71
C LEU A 21 -21.65 -8.33 -23.41
N ALA A 22 -20.54 -9.05 -23.30
CA ALA A 22 -20.09 -9.61 -22.04
C ALA A 22 -19.75 -8.43 -21.13
N ALA A 23 -20.70 -8.01 -20.29
CA ALA A 23 -20.39 -7.12 -19.19
C ALA A 23 -19.35 -7.83 -18.32
N PRO A 24 -18.22 -7.17 -17.95
CA PRO A 24 -17.31 -7.77 -17.00
C PRO A 24 -18.10 -8.06 -15.72
N LEU A 25 -18.05 -9.29 -15.24
CA LEU A 25 -18.55 -9.64 -13.91
C LEU A 25 -17.80 -8.77 -12.92
N ALA A 26 -18.45 -7.75 -12.36
CA ALA A 26 -17.91 -7.01 -11.25
C ALA A 26 -17.74 -8.03 -10.11
N THR A 27 -16.50 -8.36 -9.76
CA THR A 27 -16.23 -9.15 -8.56
C THR A 27 -16.78 -8.37 -7.37
N ALA A 28 -17.53 -9.05 -6.50
CA ALA A 28 -18.12 -8.41 -5.34
C ALA A 28 -17.02 -7.73 -4.50
N GLN A 29 -17.24 -6.46 -4.16
CA GLN A 29 -16.25 -5.65 -3.44
C GLN A 29 -16.37 -5.92 -1.94
N ASN A 30 -15.28 -6.41 -1.33
CA ASN A 30 -15.19 -6.59 0.12
C ASN A 30 -14.73 -5.27 0.76
N THR A 31 -15.59 -4.67 1.57
CA THR A 31 -15.40 -3.33 2.10
C THR A 31 -15.10 -3.36 3.60
N TRP A 32 -14.11 -2.58 4.02
CA TRP A 32 -13.85 -2.34 5.44
C TRP A 32 -15.00 -1.55 6.04
N THR A 33 -15.69 -2.16 7.00
CA THR A 33 -16.78 -1.55 7.76
C THR A 33 -16.32 -1.11 9.15
N GLY A 34 -15.28 -1.76 9.69
CA GLY A 34 -14.85 -1.58 11.08
C GLY A 34 -15.89 -2.04 12.11
N GLY A 35 -16.86 -2.89 11.71
CA GLY A 35 -17.97 -3.32 12.56
C GLY A 35 -17.61 -4.27 13.72
N GLY A 36 -16.39 -4.83 13.72
CA GLY A 36 -15.85 -5.64 14.80
C GLY A 36 -15.09 -4.81 15.83
N ASP A 37 -13.79 -5.09 15.99
CA ASP A 37 -12.90 -4.30 16.86
C ASP A 37 -12.43 -2.98 16.23
N GLY A 38 -12.82 -2.70 14.98
CA GLY A 38 -12.49 -1.48 14.27
C GLY A 38 -11.01 -1.29 13.92
N THR A 39 -10.15 -2.27 14.16
CA THR A 39 -8.69 -2.12 14.07
C THR A 39 -7.97 -3.30 13.42
N ASN A 40 -8.30 -4.54 13.73
CA ASN A 40 -7.57 -5.71 13.23
C ASN A 40 -8.02 -6.09 11.82
N TRP A 41 -7.10 -6.05 10.86
CA TRP A 41 -7.35 -6.50 9.48
C TRP A 41 -7.94 -7.92 9.42
N PHE A 42 -7.50 -8.82 10.29
CA PHE A 42 -7.87 -10.24 10.25
C PHE A 42 -9.11 -10.57 11.08
N ASN A 43 -9.79 -9.58 11.64
CA ASN A 43 -11.09 -9.79 12.25
C ASN A 43 -12.18 -9.69 11.16
N GLY A 44 -12.80 -10.83 10.83
CA GLY A 44 -13.82 -10.90 9.78
C GLY A 44 -15.03 -9.99 9.99
N ALA A 45 -15.36 -9.65 11.24
CA ALA A 45 -16.46 -8.74 11.55
C ALA A 45 -16.19 -7.27 11.14
N ASN A 46 -14.93 -6.92 10.85
CA ASN A 46 -14.57 -5.61 10.31
C ASN A 46 -14.81 -5.47 8.80
N TRP A 47 -15.23 -6.54 8.12
CA TRP A 47 -15.38 -6.61 6.68
C TRP A 47 -16.80 -6.96 6.29
N SER A 48 -17.28 -6.45 5.16
CA SER A 48 -18.63 -6.72 4.67
C SER A 48 -18.84 -8.19 4.25
N ASP A 49 -17.77 -8.89 3.90
CA ASP A 49 -17.81 -10.28 3.40
C ASP A 49 -16.80 -11.20 4.13
N GLY A 50 -16.50 -10.89 5.40
CA GLY A 50 -15.46 -11.59 6.16
C GLY A 50 -14.04 -11.22 5.71
N VAL A 51 -13.03 -11.89 6.27
CA VAL A 51 -11.62 -11.56 6.00
C VAL A 51 -11.30 -11.73 4.51
N PRO A 52 -10.69 -10.73 3.84
CA PRO A 52 -10.33 -10.83 2.43
C PRO A 52 -9.46 -12.06 2.14
N VAL A 53 -9.83 -12.80 1.09
CA VAL A 53 -9.12 -13.97 0.58
C VAL A 53 -8.44 -13.65 -0.75
N ALA A 54 -7.68 -14.61 -1.31
CA ALA A 54 -7.02 -14.44 -2.60
C ALA A 54 -8.03 -14.03 -3.69
N ALA A 55 -7.58 -13.20 -4.64
CA ALA A 55 -8.38 -12.61 -5.72
C ALA A 55 -9.54 -11.68 -5.28
N SER A 56 -9.67 -11.36 -3.98
CA SER A 56 -10.68 -10.39 -3.54
C SER A 56 -10.40 -8.98 -4.08
N THR A 57 -11.47 -8.24 -4.36
CA THR A 57 -11.44 -6.79 -4.58
C THR A 57 -11.73 -6.10 -3.26
N VAL A 58 -10.75 -5.38 -2.71
CA VAL A 58 -10.83 -4.78 -1.36
C VAL A 58 -10.94 -3.26 -1.43
N SER A 59 -11.84 -2.70 -0.63
CA SER A 59 -12.01 -1.25 -0.50
C SER A 59 -12.05 -0.77 0.94
N ILE A 60 -11.35 0.33 1.21
CA ILE A 60 -11.28 1.00 2.51
C ILE A 60 -11.57 2.48 2.32
N GLY A 61 -12.68 2.96 2.89
CA GLY A 61 -13.02 4.38 2.86
C GLY A 61 -12.27 5.19 3.94
N THR A 62 -12.18 4.61 5.14
CA THR A 62 -11.57 5.20 6.33
C THR A 62 -11.27 4.09 7.36
N GLY A 63 -10.59 4.43 8.45
CA GLY A 63 -10.28 3.51 9.55
C GLY A 63 -8.86 3.71 10.09
N ASN A 64 -8.58 3.11 11.25
CA ASN A 64 -7.24 2.98 11.82
C ASN A 64 -6.91 1.49 11.96
N ILE A 65 -6.32 0.93 10.92
CA ILE A 65 -6.23 -0.51 10.70
C ILE A 65 -4.80 -0.98 10.99
N ILE A 66 -4.66 -2.14 11.60
CA ILE A 66 -3.38 -2.81 11.84
C ILE A 66 -3.33 -4.10 11.03
N LEU A 67 -2.29 -4.21 10.20
CA LEU A 67 -1.94 -5.42 9.48
C LEU A 67 -0.80 -6.11 10.22
N THR A 68 -1.03 -7.34 10.70
CA THR A 68 -0.05 -8.09 11.50
C THR A 68 0.61 -9.25 10.76
N ASN A 69 0.12 -9.59 9.57
CA ASN A 69 0.62 -10.67 8.71
C ASN A 69 0.46 -10.26 7.25
N ALA A 70 1.11 -10.97 6.33
CA ALA A 70 0.88 -10.73 4.91
C ALA A 70 -0.58 -11.02 4.52
N THR A 71 -1.14 -10.21 3.62
CA THR A 71 -2.43 -10.52 2.99
C THR A 71 -2.26 -11.66 1.97
N PRO A 72 -3.32 -12.42 1.67
CA PRO A 72 -3.40 -13.17 0.41
C PRO A 72 -3.21 -12.24 -0.78
N GLU A 73 -2.87 -12.79 -1.96
CA GLU A 73 -2.76 -12.00 -3.19
C GLU A 73 -4.16 -11.52 -3.62
N LEU A 74 -4.46 -10.25 -3.36
CA LEU A 74 -5.72 -9.63 -3.71
C LEU A 74 -5.74 -9.27 -5.21
N ALA A 75 -6.91 -9.26 -5.84
CA ALA A 75 -7.04 -8.76 -7.20
C ALA A 75 -6.83 -7.25 -7.23
N SER A 76 -7.45 -6.53 -6.28
CA SER A 76 -7.22 -5.10 -6.12
C SER A 76 -7.38 -4.65 -4.67
N PHE A 77 -6.66 -3.58 -4.33
CA PHE A 77 -6.76 -2.87 -3.07
C PHE A 77 -6.95 -1.38 -3.33
N THR A 78 -8.07 -0.83 -2.88
CA THR A 78 -8.34 0.60 -2.93
C THR A 78 -8.53 1.14 -1.52
N MET A 79 -7.78 2.18 -1.18
CA MET A 79 -7.94 2.90 0.08
C MET A 79 -8.10 4.38 -0.23
N THR A 80 -9.26 4.98 0.03
CA THR A 80 -9.48 6.40 -0.26
C THR A 80 -9.14 7.33 0.91
N GLY A 81 -8.98 6.77 2.11
CA GLY A 81 -8.63 7.52 3.32
C GLY A 81 -8.37 6.62 4.52
N GLY A 82 -8.11 7.22 5.68
CA GLY A 82 -7.73 6.50 6.91
C GLY A 82 -6.25 6.17 6.99
N LYS A 83 -5.90 5.24 7.88
CA LYS A 83 -4.53 4.77 8.14
C LYS A 83 -4.44 3.26 8.24
N LEU A 84 -3.48 2.66 7.53
CA LEU A 84 -3.13 1.24 7.61
C LEU A 84 -1.69 1.12 8.15
N THR A 85 -1.55 0.46 9.29
CA THR A 85 -0.31 0.32 10.04
C THR A 85 0.22 -1.10 9.93
N PHE A 86 1.42 -1.24 9.36
CA PHE A 86 2.13 -2.50 9.25
C PHE A 86 2.81 -2.84 10.57
N ARG A 87 2.59 -4.05 11.08
CA ARG A 87 3.28 -4.61 12.24
C ARG A 87 4.01 -5.88 11.81
N GLY A 88 5.33 -5.82 11.85
CA GLY A 88 6.24 -6.91 11.51
C GLY A 88 7.02 -6.64 10.22
N TRP A 89 8.23 -7.20 10.16
CA TRP A 89 9.12 -7.06 9.00
C TRP A 89 8.59 -7.82 7.77
N GLU A 90 8.03 -9.02 7.98
CA GLU A 90 7.50 -9.88 6.90
C GLU A 90 6.03 -9.61 6.57
N THR A 91 5.45 -8.54 7.11
CA THR A 91 4.05 -8.17 6.88
C THR A 91 3.92 -7.42 5.56
N ALA A 92 3.37 -8.06 4.54
CA ALA A 92 3.19 -7.48 3.21
C ALA A 92 1.71 -7.26 2.87
N LEU A 93 1.39 -6.11 2.28
CA LEU A 93 0.15 -5.93 1.53
C LEU A 93 0.40 -6.44 0.11
N VAL A 94 -0.35 -7.45 -0.31
CA VAL A 94 -0.18 -8.12 -1.59
C VAL A 94 -1.43 -7.95 -2.44
N ALA A 95 -1.31 -7.27 -3.58
CA ALA A 95 -2.42 -7.06 -4.51
C ALA A 95 -1.89 -6.77 -5.92
N THR A 96 -2.56 -7.25 -6.97
CA THR A 96 -2.16 -6.94 -8.37
C THR A 96 -2.24 -5.45 -8.65
N GLU A 97 -3.36 -4.82 -8.28
CA GLU A 97 -3.63 -3.39 -8.43
C GLU A 97 -3.78 -2.71 -7.06
N MET A 98 -3.04 -1.63 -6.82
CA MET A 98 -3.14 -0.84 -5.59
C MET A 98 -3.39 0.64 -5.89
N SER A 99 -4.42 1.20 -5.27
CA SER A 99 -4.70 2.64 -5.22
C SER A 99 -4.73 3.13 -3.78
N ILE A 100 -3.79 4.01 -3.43
CA ILE A 100 -3.53 4.45 -2.05
C ILE A 100 -3.81 5.96 -1.96
N GLY A 101 -4.89 6.32 -1.27
CA GLY A 101 -5.31 7.69 -0.96
C GLY A 101 -5.38 8.02 0.53
N GLY A 102 -5.08 7.06 1.41
CA GLY A 102 -4.85 7.27 2.84
C GLY A 102 -3.38 7.18 3.24
N GLU A 103 -3.12 7.02 4.53
CA GLU A 103 -1.76 6.84 5.07
C GLU A 103 -1.41 5.37 5.26
N LEU A 104 -0.33 4.92 4.64
CA LEU A 104 0.35 3.68 5.02
C LEU A 104 1.54 4.00 5.90
N THR A 105 1.62 3.36 7.06
CA THR A 105 2.75 3.52 7.98
C THR A 105 3.09 2.19 8.62
N HIS A 106 4.12 2.14 9.45
CA HIS A 106 4.44 0.97 10.24
C HIS A 106 4.64 1.37 11.70
N LEU A 107 4.54 0.41 12.62
CA LEU A 107 4.85 0.66 14.03
C LEU A 107 6.31 1.11 14.20
N PRO A 108 6.63 1.90 15.24
CA PRO A 108 8.00 2.33 15.48
C PRO A 108 8.88 1.14 15.83
N THR A 109 10.14 1.18 15.40
CA THR A 109 11.17 0.27 15.92
C THR A 109 11.50 0.67 17.36
N LEU A 110 11.40 -0.27 18.30
CA LEU A 110 11.71 -0.04 19.72
C LEU A 110 13.16 -0.36 20.09
N ALA A 111 13.88 -1.10 19.24
CA ALA A 111 15.30 -1.35 19.41
C ALA A 111 16.10 -0.05 19.63
N THR A 112 16.92 -0.01 20.69
CA THR A 112 17.78 1.14 21.01
C THR A 112 19.27 0.87 20.73
N ALA A 113 19.62 -0.39 20.44
CA ALA A 113 20.98 -0.85 20.19
C ALA A 113 21.00 -1.82 19.01
N VAL A 114 22.19 -2.03 18.45
CA VAL A 114 22.42 -3.09 17.47
C VAL A 114 22.25 -4.46 18.12
N ASP A 115 21.91 -5.46 17.32
CA ASP A 115 21.87 -6.85 17.76
C ASP A 115 23.26 -7.28 18.28
N PRO A 116 23.36 -7.83 19.50
CA PRO A 116 24.65 -8.09 20.14
C PRO A 116 25.44 -9.23 19.47
N VAL A 117 24.79 -10.08 18.66
CA VAL A 117 25.44 -11.22 18.00
C VAL A 117 26.03 -10.80 16.66
N SER A 118 25.23 -10.13 15.82
CA SER A 118 25.62 -9.70 14.47
C SER A 118 26.30 -8.32 14.45
N GLY A 119 26.12 -7.52 15.51
CA GLY A 119 26.56 -6.13 15.56
C GLY A 119 25.80 -5.21 14.60
N GLN A 120 24.71 -5.69 14.00
CA GLN A 120 23.94 -4.95 13.00
C GLN A 120 22.66 -4.35 13.59
N TRP A 121 22.19 -3.26 12.98
CA TRP A 121 20.86 -2.76 13.28
C TRP A 121 19.81 -3.69 12.67
N VAL A 122 18.87 -4.16 13.49
CA VAL A 122 17.76 -5.02 13.06
C VAL A 122 16.47 -4.22 13.14
N PRO A 123 15.89 -3.80 12.00
CA PRO A 123 14.62 -3.09 12.01
C PRO A 123 13.47 -4.07 12.32
N GLU A 124 12.45 -3.59 13.05
CA GLU A 124 11.34 -4.44 13.50
C GLU A 124 10.18 -4.46 12.49
N HIS A 125 9.98 -3.36 11.77
CA HIS A 125 8.78 -3.08 11.01
C HIS A 125 9.13 -2.33 9.71
N ARG A 126 8.33 -2.53 8.66
CA ARG A 126 8.44 -1.78 7.39
C ARG A 126 7.08 -1.67 6.72
N ILE A 127 6.94 -0.71 5.82
CA ILE A 127 5.86 -0.73 4.82
C ILE A 127 6.33 -1.65 3.69
N TRP A 128 5.65 -2.78 3.48
CA TRP A 128 5.99 -3.70 2.40
C TRP A 128 4.79 -3.90 1.48
N LEU A 129 4.92 -3.43 0.24
CA LEU A 129 3.91 -3.56 -0.80
C LEU A 129 4.42 -4.53 -1.86
N LYS A 130 3.55 -5.46 -2.29
CA LYS A 130 3.80 -6.39 -3.38
C LYS A 130 2.66 -6.31 -4.37
N GLY A 131 2.90 -5.67 -5.51
CA GLY A 131 1.91 -5.56 -6.57
C GLY A 131 2.53 -5.25 -7.92
N SER A 132 1.73 -5.41 -8.97
CA SER A 132 2.14 -5.14 -10.34
C SER A 132 1.99 -3.65 -10.67
N ASN A 133 0.92 -3.04 -10.19
CA ASN A 133 0.62 -1.63 -10.36
C ASN A 133 0.30 -0.99 -9.01
N ILE A 134 1.10 0.00 -8.63
CA ILE A 134 0.94 0.70 -7.34
C ILE A 134 0.85 2.18 -7.63
N ALA A 135 -0.29 2.77 -7.33
CA ALA A 135 -0.54 4.20 -7.43
C ALA A 135 -0.77 4.78 -6.03
N VAL A 136 0.10 5.73 -5.63
CA VAL A 136 -0.18 6.62 -4.50
C VAL A 136 -0.82 7.88 -5.08
N THR A 137 -2.07 8.10 -4.73
CA THR A 137 -2.85 9.25 -5.22
C THR A 137 -2.38 10.54 -4.53
N ALA A 138 -2.88 11.69 -4.98
CA ALA A 138 -2.50 13.00 -4.44
C ALA A 138 -2.77 13.16 -2.92
N THR A 139 -3.73 12.42 -2.37
CA THR A 139 -4.04 12.41 -0.93
C THR A 139 -3.30 11.31 -0.17
N GLY A 140 -2.70 10.35 -0.87
CA GLY A 140 -2.02 9.22 -0.29
C GLY A 140 -0.65 9.56 0.29
N LYS A 141 -0.27 8.87 1.35
CA LYS A 141 1.05 9.02 1.99
C LYS A 141 1.62 7.65 2.37
N LEU A 142 2.89 7.41 2.04
CA LEU A 142 3.69 6.36 2.66
C LEU A 142 4.58 7.03 3.70
N ASN A 143 4.30 6.79 4.99
CA ASN A 143 4.97 7.47 6.09
C ASN A 143 5.85 6.52 6.89
N ALA A 144 7.16 6.66 6.74
CA ALA A 144 8.17 5.92 7.51
C ALA A 144 9.08 6.85 8.34
N ASP A 145 8.70 8.13 8.49
CA ASP A 145 9.54 9.16 9.12
C ASP A 145 9.85 8.80 10.58
N PHE A 146 11.14 8.74 10.92
CA PHE A 146 11.65 8.38 12.26
C PHE A 146 11.28 6.97 12.77
N MET A 147 10.80 6.06 11.91
CA MET A 147 10.24 4.77 12.37
C MET A 147 11.12 3.53 12.18
N GLY A 148 12.19 3.57 11.36
CA GLY A 148 12.87 2.34 10.90
C GLY A 148 14.36 2.22 11.20
N TYR A 149 15.15 3.24 10.86
CA TYR A 149 16.61 3.20 10.99
C TYR A 149 17.11 4.29 11.89
N ARG A 150 18.07 3.93 12.75
CA ARG A 150 18.92 4.92 13.40
C ARG A 150 19.67 5.71 12.31
N LEU A 151 19.98 6.98 12.61
CA LEU A 151 20.84 7.79 11.75
C LEU A 151 22.10 7.00 11.36
N ASN A 152 22.39 6.91 10.06
CA ASN A 152 23.50 6.14 9.49
C ASN A 152 23.44 4.61 9.68
N ALA A 153 22.27 4.01 9.92
CA ALA A 153 22.13 2.55 10.04
C ALA A 153 21.36 1.89 8.88
N GLY A 154 20.99 2.66 7.86
CA GLY A 154 20.25 2.16 6.69
C GLY A 154 21.12 1.38 5.69
N PRO A 155 20.50 0.49 4.89
CA PRO A 155 21.15 -0.09 3.71
C PRO A 155 21.56 1.04 2.76
N GLY A 156 22.85 1.14 2.44
CA GLY A 156 23.42 2.28 1.73
C GLY A 156 24.20 3.26 2.61
N ARG A 157 24.40 2.94 3.90
CA ARG A 157 25.38 3.64 4.75
C ARG A 157 26.76 3.61 4.08
N ALA A 158 27.19 4.75 3.57
CA ALA A 158 28.52 4.87 3.02
C ALA A 158 29.57 4.72 4.15
N THR A 159 30.65 3.97 3.90
CA THR A 159 31.82 3.92 4.80
C THR A 159 32.52 5.28 4.91
N SER A 160 32.24 6.17 3.96
CA SER A 160 32.63 7.59 3.93
C SER A 160 31.43 8.42 3.43
N SER A 161 31.06 9.45 4.19
CA SER A 161 29.83 10.23 4.03
C SER A 161 29.67 10.92 2.66
N TYR A 162 29.10 10.24 1.68
CA TYR A 162 28.49 10.86 0.49
C TYR A 162 27.22 10.09 0.12
N GLY A 163 26.13 10.37 0.83
CA GLY A 163 24.85 9.67 0.65
C GLY A 163 23.67 10.34 1.34
N GLY A 164 23.15 11.40 0.70
CA GLY A 164 21.72 11.60 0.44
C GLY A 164 20.69 11.87 1.55
N ALA A 165 20.95 11.65 2.84
CA ALA A 165 20.03 12.15 3.87
C ALA A 165 20.30 13.65 4.06
N ARG A 166 19.52 14.50 3.39
CA ARG A 166 19.49 15.93 3.73
C ARG A 166 18.95 16.04 5.15
N ALA A 167 19.85 16.04 6.12
CA ALA A 167 19.59 16.71 7.38
C ALA A 167 19.32 18.17 7.03
N ASP A 168 18.07 18.59 7.16
CA ASP A 168 17.76 20.00 7.32
C ASP A 168 18.58 20.50 8.52
N ARG A 169 19.72 21.13 8.21
CA ARG A 169 20.61 21.78 9.16
C ARG A 169 20.06 23.16 9.52
N ARG A 170 18.79 23.24 9.91
CA ARG A 170 18.20 24.50 10.40
C ARG A 170 17.45 24.39 11.73
N LEU A 171 17.68 23.34 12.52
CA LEU A 171 17.21 23.30 13.91
C LEU A 171 18.22 22.74 14.93
N ALA A 172 19.49 22.50 14.54
CA ALA A 172 20.50 21.92 15.44
C ALA A 172 21.54 22.94 15.95
N GLN A 173 21.18 24.23 16.10
CA GLN A 173 22.12 25.26 16.58
C GLN A 173 21.77 26.00 17.87
N ASP A 174 20.66 25.71 18.55
CA ASP A 174 20.35 26.34 19.85
C ASP A 174 19.59 25.31 20.71
N GLN A 175 19.98 24.81 21.89
CA GLN A 175 21.04 25.06 22.86
C GLN A 175 21.27 23.75 23.66
N PRO A 176 22.49 23.41 24.12
CA PRO A 176 22.65 22.40 25.16
C PRO A 176 22.23 22.96 26.52
N CYS A 177 21.40 22.21 27.24
CA CYS A 177 21.02 22.45 28.63
C CYS A 177 22.30 22.48 29.49
N ARG A 178 22.84 23.68 29.74
CA ARG A 178 23.93 23.90 30.69
C ARG A 178 23.37 24.65 31.89
N VAL A 179 22.89 23.91 32.88
CA VAL A 179 22.70 24.46 34.23
C VAL A 179 24.09 24.59 34.83
N ARG A 180 24.65 25.80 34.79
CA ARG A 180 25.71 26.19 35.74
C ARG A 180 25.00 26.66 37.01
N HIS A 181 25.12 25.89 38.07
CA HIS A 181 24.98 26.44 39.42
C HIS A 181 26.28 27.20 39.70
N ASP A 182 26.19 28.52 39.72
CA ASP A 182 27.21 29.37 40.33
C ASP A 182 26.74 29.66 41.77
N LEU A 183 27.66 29.49 42.73
CA LEU A 183 27.60 30.08 44.06
C LEU A 183 28.03 31.56 43.97
#